data_AF-A0A973G1W6-F1
#
_entry.id   AF-A0A973G1W6-F1
#
_cell.length_a   1.000
_cell.length_b   1.000
_cell.length_c   1.000
_cell.angle_alpha   90.00
_cell.angle_beta   90.00
_cell.angle_gamma   90.00
#
_symmetry.space_group_name_H-M   'P 1'
#
loop_
_entity.id
_entity.type
_entity.pdbx_description
1 polymer ?
#
loop_
_entity_poly.entity_id
_entity_poly.type
_entity_poly.pdbx_seq_one_letter_code
_entity_poly.pdbx_strand_id
1 'polypeptide(L)'
;MITTLAVFWPVKDHEFINFDDTEYVTENVHVRGGITLKGVTWAFTTFHAGNWHPLTWLSHMLDVQFFGLKAGWHHLMNLLFHIANTLLLFLVLHRMTKALWQSAFVAALFALHPLHVESVAWVAERKDVLSTFFWMLTMGAYVFYVEKPETRRYVLTLFFFALGLMAKPMLVTLPFVLLLLDYWPLKRLQYGTTDPKNPAEDISPSASLKQKRKSKKPHIVREKAEAKKPTASPYQWSLIRPLLWEKLPFFILRD
;
A
#
# COMPACT_ATOMS: atom_id res chain seq x y z
N MET A 1 -1.02 -2.50 21.16
CA MET A 1 0.37 -2.98 21.27
C MET A 1 0.54 -3.89 22.47
N ILE A 2 0.36 -3.39 23.70
CA ILE A 2 0.45 -4.21 24.92
C ILE A 2 -0.54 -5.39 24.87
N THR A 3 -1.79 -5.15 24.44
CA THR A 3 -2.80 -6.21 24.28
C THR A 3 -2.38 -7.25 23.25
N THR A 4 -1.85 -6.84 22.09
CA THR A 4 -1.35 -7.74 21.05
C THR A 4 -0.20 -8.60 21.57
N LEU A 5 0.76 -7.98 22.26
CA LEU A 5 1.86 -8.71 22.91
C LEU A 5 1.33 -9.71 23.93
N ALA A 6 0.39 -9.32 24.78
CA ALA A 6 -0.18 -10.21 25.80
C ALA A 6 -0.90 -11.42 25.18
N VAL A 7 -1.69 -11.20 24.12
CA VAL A 7 -2.43 -12.26 23.43
C VAL A 7 -1.49 -13.25 22.73
N PHE A 8 -0.43 -12.74 22.09
CA PHE A 8 0.52 -13.58 21.35
C PHE A 8 1.73 -14.03 22.16
N TRP A 9 1.88 -13.61 23.42
CA TRP A 9 3.01 -13.99 24.27
C TRP A 9 3.25 -15.50 24.37
N PRO A 10 2.22 -16.38 24.45
CA PRO A 10 2.42 -17.83 24.55
C PRO A 10 3.20 -18.43 23.37
N VAL A 11 3.20 -17.77 22.21
CA VAL A 11 3.84 -18.24 20.99
C VAL A 11 5.37 -18.41 21.15
N LYS A 12 5.99 -17.74 22.12
CA LYS A 12 7.43 -17.93 22.42
C LYS A 12 7.76 -19.35 22.91
N ASP A 13 6.77 -20.05 23.46
CA ASP A 13 6.91 -21.40 24.03
C ASP A 13 6.47 -22.48 23.04
N HIS A 14 6.07 -22.11 21.82
CA HIS A 14 5.71 -23.04 20.76
C HIS A 14 6.95 -23.66 20.09
N GLU A 15 6.78 -24.89 19.63
CA GLU A 15 7.76 -25.63 18.83
C GLU A 15 7.48 -25.47 17.33
N PHE A 16 8.46 -25.84 16.50
CA PHE A 16 8.25 -25.93 15.06
C PHE A 16 7.18 -26.96 14.75
N ILE A 17 6.32 -26.66 13.79
CA ILE A 17 5.26 -27.56 13.36
C ILE A 17 5.81 -28.44 12.23
N ASN A 18 5.61 -29.75 12.33
CA ASN A 18 6.08 -30.71 11.34
C ASN A 18 5.20 -30.75 10.07
N PHE A 19 5.04 -29.59 9.44
CA PHE A 19 4.41 -29.36 8.15
C PHE A 19 5.43 -28.59 7.29
N ASP A 20 5.20 -27.30 7.04
CA ASP A 20 6.11 -26.50 6.20
C ASP A 20 7.36 -26.00 6.93
N ASP A 21 7.41 -25.96 8.28
CA ASP A 21 8.60 -25.47 9.00
C ASP A 21 9.81 -26.38 8.77
N THR A 22 9.55 -27.65 8.47
CA THR A 22 10.57 -28.63 8.08
C THR A 22 11.24 -28.22 6.78
N GLU A 23 10.43 -27.94 5.76
CA GLU A 23 10.90 -27.51 4.45
C GLU A 23 11.55 -26.12 4.48
N TYR A 24 11.00 -25.20 5.28
CA TYR A 24 11.45 -23.81 5.30
C TYR A 24 12.65 -23.56 6.22
N VAL A 25 12.80 -24.30 7.32
CA VAL A 25 13.77 -23.98 8.37
C VAL A 25 14.55 -25.20 8.86
N THR A 26 13.88 -26.23 9.38
CA THR A 26 14.58 -27.25 10.20
C THR A 26 15.35 -28.28 9.37
N GLU A 27 14.96 -28.56 8.12
CA GLU A 27 15.69 -29.46 7.20
C GLU A 27 16.38 -28.72 6.04
N ASN A 28 16.14 -27.42 5.89
CA ASN A 28 16.74 -26.65 4.81
C ASN A 28 18.22 -26.33 5.08
N VAL A 29 19.11 -27.05 4.41
CA VAL A 29 20.58 -26.92 4.58
C VAL A 29 21.10 -25.51 4.29
N HIS A 30 20.45 -24.77 3.39
CA HIS A 30 20.85 -23.41 3.05
C HIS A 30 20.44 -22.42 4.15
N VAL A 31 19.24 -22.57 4.71
CA VAL A 31 18.74 -21.73 5.80
C VAL A 31 19.49 -22.01 7.11
N ARG A 32 19.75 -23.29 7.41
CA ARG A 32 20.49 -23.72 8.60
C ARG A 32 21.92 -23.17 8.66
N GLY A 33 22.52 -22.89 7.51
CA GLY A 33 23.86 -22.32 7.41
C GLY A 33 23.94 -20.83 7.78
N GLY A 34 22.81 -20.16 8.00
CA GLY A 34 22.76 -18.72 8.19
C GLY A 34 23.06 -17.92 6.92
N ILE A 35 23.39 -16.64 7.05
CA ILE A 35 23.72 -15.79 5.90
C ILE A 35 25.13 -16.15 5.41
N THR A 36 25.16 -16.90 4.32
CA THR A 36 26.40 -17.24 3.59
C THR A 36 26.28 -16.81 2.15
N LEU A 37 27.40 -16.58 1.44
CA LEU A 37 27.35 -16.23 0.02
C LEU A 37 26.57 -17.28 -0.79
N LYS A 38 26.78 -18.57 -0.50
CA LYS A 38 26.03 -19.68 -1.12
C LYS A 38 24.53 -19.62 -0.81
N GLY A 39 24.17 -19.36 0.44
CA GLY A 39 22.78 -19.20 0.87
C GLY A 39 22.09 -18.01 0.19
N VAL A 40 22.77 -16.87 0.08
CA VAL A 40 22.28 -15.69 -0.64
C VAL A 40 22.09 -16.00 -2.12
N THR A 41 23.09 -16.58 -2.80
CA THR A 41 22.92 -16.96 -4.22
C THR A 41 21.76 -17.93 -4.42
N TRP A 42 21.60 -18.89 -3.51
CA TRP A 42 20.51 -19.86 -3.55
C TRP A 42 19.15 -19.16 -3.36
N ALA A 43 19.03 -18.27 -2.38
CA ALA A 43 17.78 -17.55 -2.09
C ALA A 43 17.24 -16.79 -3.32
N PHE A 44 18.12 -16.19 -4.12
CA PHE A 44 17.76 -15.42 -5.32
C PHE A 44 17.51 -16.27 -6.57
N THR A 45 17.94 -17.53 -6.59
CA THR A 45 17.87 -18.41 -7.78
C THR A 45 16.90 -19.57 -7.62
N THR A 46 16.45 -19.84 -6.39
CA THR A 46 15.59 -20.97 -6.06
C THR A 46 14.10 -20.68 -6.27
N PHE A 47 13.34 -21.74 -6.57
CA PHE A 47 11.88 -21.79 -6.53
C PHE A 47 11.38 -22.83 -5.52
N HIS A 48 12.16 -23.07 -4.46
CA HIS A 48 11.82 -24.02 -3.39
C HIS A 48 10.43 -23.73 -2.79
N ALA A 49 9.71 -24.77 -2.39
CA ALA A 49 8.31 -24.65 -1.94
C ALA A 49 7.38 -23.97 -2.96
N GLY A 50 7.71 -24.04 -4.26
CA GLY A 50 6.89 -23.54 -5.36
C GLY A 50 6.84 -22.01 -5.49
N ASN A 51 7.71 -21.27 -4.78
CA ASN A 51 7.66 -19.82 -4.74
C ASN A 51 9.05 -19.21 -4.97
N TRP A 52 9.10 -18.04 -5.63
CA TRP A 52 10.29 -17.18 -5.63
C TRP A 52 10.11 -16.08 -4.58
N HIS A 53 10.82 -16.20 -3.45
CA HIS A 53 10.72 -15.28 -2.31
C HIS A 53 12.06 -15.13 -1.56
N PRO A 54 13.11 -14.62 -2.23
CA PRO A 54 14.46 -14.49 -1.67
C PRO A 54 14.50 -13.80 -0.31
N LEU A 55 13.67 -12.77 -0.09
CA LEU A 55 13.75 -11.97 1.13
C LEU A 55 13.24 -12.74 2.35
N THR A 56 12.28 -13.63 2.16
CA THR A 56 11.80 -14.55 3.19
C THR A 56 12.89 -15.56 3.54
N TRP A 57 13.60 -16.11 2.54
CA TRP A 57 14.73 -17.02 2.79
C TRP A 57 15.83 -16.34 3.59
N LEU A 58 16.22 -15.13 3.20
CA LEU A 58 17.20 -14.33 3.92
C LEU A 58 16.74 -14.01 5.35
N SER A 59 15.45 -13.74 5.55
CA SER A 59 14.90 -13.51 6.90
C SER A 59 15.07 -14.75 7.79
N HIS A 60 14.77 -15.95 7.30
CA HIS A 60 14.98 -17.17 8.08
C HIS A 60 16.46 -17.49 8.32
N MET A 61 17.32 -17.28 7.31
CA MET A 61 18.77 -17.42 7.46
C MET A 61 19.31 -16.50 8.56
N LEU A 62 18.82 -15.26 8.61
CA LEU A 62 19.20 -14.28 9.62
C LEU A 62 18.72 -14.73 11.01
N ASP A 63 17.49 -15.23 11.14
CA ASP A 63 16.97 -15.77 12.40
C ASP A 63 17.81 -16.95 12.89
N VAL A 64 18.18 -17.89 12.00
CA VAL A 64 19.07 -19.00 12.34
C VAL A 64 20.44 -18.51 12.78
N GLN A 65 21.00 -17.50 12.10
CA GLN A 65 22.33 -16.97 12.43
C GLN A 65 22.38 -16.36 13.84
N PHE A 66 21.32 -15.69 14.27
CA PHE A 66 21.29 -15.05 15.59
C PHE A 66 20.77 -15.95 16.70
N PHE A 67 19.78 -16.80 16.42
CA PHE A 67 19.02 -17.53 17.44
C PHE A 67 19.18 -19.05 17.34
N GLY A 68 19.80 -19.55 16.27
CA GLY A 68 19.83 -20.97 15.94
C GLY A 68 18.44 -21.51 15.62
N LEU A 69 18.24 -22.82 15.81
CA LEU A 69 16.96 -23.50 15.59
C LEU A 69 16.07 -23.47 16.85
N LYS A 70 15.99 -22.33 17.52
CA LYS A 70 15.12 -22.15 18.70
C LYS A 70 13.77 -21.58 18.25
N ALA A 71 12.77 -22.45 18.06
CA ALA A 71 11.44 -22.11 17.52
C ALA A 71 10.84 -20.82 18.10
N GLY A 72 10.88 -20.66 19.43
CA GLY A 72 10.36 -19.47 20.11
C GLY A 72 10.85 -18.13 19.57
N TRP A 73 12.13 -18.02 19.18
CA TRP A 73 12.67 -16.78 18.60
C TRP A 73 12.18 -16.53 17.17
N HIS A 74 12.01 -17.59 16.39
CA HIS A 74 11.47 -17.50 15.03
C HIS A 74 10.01 -17.01 15.09
N HIS A 75 9.21 -17.56 15.99
CA HIS A 75 7.85 -17.06 16.16
C HIS A 75 7.81 -15.64 16.74
N LEU A 76 8.70 -15.29 17.67
CA LEU A 76 8.77 -13.93 18.21
C LEU A 76 9.06 -12.90 17.11
N MET A 77 9.92 -13.24 16.15
CA MET A 77 10.13 -12.36 14.99
C MET A 77 8.84 -12.18 14.16
N ASN A 78 7.99 -13.21 14.02
CA ASN A 78 6.70 -13.05 13.31
C ASN A 78 5.80 -12.07 14.05
N LEU A 79 5.74 -12.20 15.38
CA LEU A 79 5.02 -11.27 16.24
C LEU A 79 5.56 -9.84 16.13
N LEU A 80 6.88 -9.66 16.06
CA LEU A 80 7.49 -8.34 15.87
C LEU A 80 7.10 -7.72 14.53
N PHE A 81 7.12 -8.49 13.43
CA PHE A 81 6.60 -8.01 12.15
C PHE A 81 5.11 -7.67 12.22
N HIS A 82 4.28 -8.47 12.89
CA HIS A 82 2.85 -8.17 13.05
C HIS A 82 2.59 -6.87 13.81
N ILE A 83 3.35 -6.62 14.88
CA ILE A 83 3.30 -5.36 15.63
C ILE A 83 3.72 -4.20 14.73
N ALA A 84 4.81 -4.34 13.99
CA ALA A 84 5.27 -3.32 13.06
C ALA A 84 4.21 -3.04 11.97
N ASN A 85 3.60 -4.08 11.41
CA ASN A 85 2.52 -3.97 10.42
C ASN A 85 1.31 -3.24 10.98
N THR A 86 0.92 -3.56 12.21
CA THR A 86 -0.20 -2.91 12.88
C THR A 86 0.07 -1.41 13.07
N LEU A 87 1.28 -1.05 13.50
CA LEU A 87 1.68 0.35 13.67
C LEU A 87 1.75 1.07 12.33
N LEU A 88 2.35 0.48 11.31
CA LEU A 88 2.42 1.04 9.97
C LEU A 88 1.02 1.25 9.38
N LEU A 89 0.13 0.27 9.53
CA LEU A 89 -1.27 0.37 9.10
C LEU A 89 -1.96 1.58 9.75
N PHE A 90 -1.84 1.72 11.06
CA PHE A 90 -2.38 2.88 11.78
C PHE A 90 -1.81 4.20 11.22
N LEU A 91 -0.48 4.30 11.08
CA LEU A 91 0.18 5.51 10.61
C LEU A 91 -0.22 5.89 9.19
N VAL A 92 -0.28 4.90 8.29
CA VAL A 92 -0.66 5.11 6.88
C VAL A 92 -2.13 5.51 6.78
N LEU A 93 -3.05 4.81 7.44
CA LEU A 93 -4.47 5.15 7.46
C LEU A 93 -4.71 6.54 8.07
N HIS A 94 -4.07 6.83 9.20
CA HIS A 94 -4.23 8.13 9.86
C HIS A 94 -3.68 9.26 8.99
N ARG A 95 -2.54 9.04 8.31
CA ARG A 95 -1.98 10.06 7.42
C ARG A 95 -2.91 10.36 6.24
N MET A 96 -3.52 9.33 5.66
CA MET A 96 -4.40 9.47 4.51
C MET A 96 -5.77 10.04 4.86
N THR A 97 -6.38 9.61 5.98
CA THR A 97 -7.77 9.96 6.33
C THR A 97 -7.88 11.12 7.32
N LYS A 98 -6.81 11.39 8.08
CA LYS A 98 -6.78 12.28 9.26
C LYS A 98 -7.77 11.88 10.38
N ALA A 99 -8.35 10.69 10.30
CA ALA A 99 -9.38 10.21 11.22
C ALA A 99 -8.74 9.29 12.27
N LEU A 100 -8.30 9.86 13.39
CA LEU A 100 -7.49 9.18 14.41
C LEU A 100 -8.17 7.92 14.96
N TRP A 101 -9.41 8.05 15.45
CA TRP A 101 -10.13 6.97 16.12
C TRP A 101 -10.50 5.84 15.16
N GLN A 102 -10.95 6.17 13.95
CA GLN A 102 -11.28 5.21 12.92
C GLN A 102 -10.02 4.42 12.49
N SER A 103 -8.89 5.11 12.31
CA SER A 103 -7.62 4.46 11.98
C SER A 103 -7.13 3.57 13.11
N ALA A 104 -7.24 4.02 14.36
CA ALA A 104 -6.88 3.24 15.54
C ALA A 104 -7.77 2.00 15.69
N PHE A 105 -9.08 2.13 15.44
CA PHE A 105 -10.02 1.02 15.48
C PHE A 105 -9.71 -0.04 14.43
N VAL A 106 -9.49 0.37 13.17
CA VAL A 106 -9.10 -0.58 12.10
C VAL A 106 -7.78 -1.27 12.43
N ALA A 107 -6.78 -0.54 12.93
CA ALA A 107 -5.51 -1.13 13.34
C ALA A 107 -5.68 -2.10 14.53
N ALA A 108 -6.53 -1.78 15.50
CA ALA A 108 -6.81 -2.67 16.63
C ALA A 108 -7.52 -3.95 16.18
N LEU A 109 -8.48 -3.85 15.26
CA LEU A 109 -9.11 -5.01 14.63
C LEU A 109 -8.06 -5.87 13.93
N PHE A 110 -7.23 -5.29 13.06
CA PHE A 110 -6.11 -6.00 12.42
C PHE A 110 -5.17 -6.67 13.44
N ALA A 111 -4.86 -6.00 14.54
CA ALA A 111 -3.95 -6.54 15.55
C ALA A 111 -4.50 -7.80 16.26
N LEU A 112 -5.81 -7.85 16.46
CA LEU A 112 -6.49 -8.86 17.29
C LEU A 112 -7.35 -9.84 16.48
N HIS A 113 -7.42 -9.67 15.15
CA HIS A 113 -8.28 -10.50 14.31
C HIS A 113 -7.77 -11.96 14.28
N PRO A 114 -8.65 -12.96 14.52
CA PRO A 114 -8.25 -14.36 14.53
C PRO A 114 -7.57 -14.84 13.24
N LEU A 115 -7.95 -14.28 12.07
CA LEU A 115 -7.32 -14.62 10.78
C LEU A 115 -5.80 -14.38 10.73
N HIS A 116 -5.26 -13.51 11.58
CA HIS A 116 -3.82 -13.27 11.61
C HIS A 116 -3.08 -14.19 12.59
N VAL A 117 -3.80 -14.98 13.40
CA VAL A 117 -3.17 -15.89 14.35
C VAL A 117 -2.33 -16.92 13.63
N GLU A 118 -2.80 -17.45 12.51
CA GLU A 118 -2.05 -18.42 11.70
C GLU A 118 -0.74 -17.80 11.19
N SER A 119 -0.81 -16.61 10.57
CA SER A 119 0.38 -15.94 10.04
C SER A 119 1.40 -15.53 11.12
N VAL A 120 0.95 -15.30 12.36
CA VAL A 120 1.84 -14.92 13.47
C VAL A 120 2.40 -16.15 14.18
N ALA A 121 1.58 -17.16 14.42
CA ALA A 121 1.93 -18.32 15.22
C ALA A 121 2.67 -19.39 14.42
N TRP A 122 2.66 -19.37 13.08
CA TRP A 122 3.36 -20.34 12.24
C TRP A 122 4.65 -19.76 11.65
N VAL A 123 5.81 -20.38 11.89
CA VAL A 123 7.11 -19.87 11.41
C VAL A 123 7.17 -19.75 9.89
N ALA A 124 6.74 -20.77 9.14
CA ALA A 124 6.75 -20.74 7.67
C ALA A 124 5.92 -19.58 7.06
N GLU A 125 4.93 -19.06 7.80
CA GLU A 125 4.14 -17.90 7.40
C GLU A 125 4.88 -16.54 7.55
N ARG A 126 6.19 -16.57 7.84
CA ARG A 126 7.09 -15.41 7.74
C ARG A 126 6.89 -14.61 6.46
N LYS A 127 6.69 -15.30 5.33
CA LYS A 127 6.42 -14.71 4.01
C LYS A 127 5.22 -13.75 4.04
N ASP A 128 4.19 -14.04 4.84
CA ASP A 128 2.95 -13.26 4.87
C ASP A 128 3.11 -12.00 5.72
N VAL A 129 3.68 -12.14 6.92
CA VAL A 129 3.93 -10.98 7.80
C VAL A 129 5.00 -10.05 7.22
N LEU A 130 6.04 -10.59 6.56
CA LEU A 130 7.09 -9.81 5.93
C LEU A 130 6.61 -9.09 4.66
N SER A 131 5.82 -9.77 3.83
CA SER A 131 5.25 -9.16 2.63
C SER A 131 4.23 -8.07 2.98
N THR A 132 3.44 -8.27 4.04
CA THR A 132 2.55 -7.24 4.61
C THR A 132 3.33 -6.02 5.10
N PHE A 133 4.51 -6.22 5.69
CA PHE A 133 5.39 -5.12 6.11
C PHE A 133 5.80 -4.24 4.94
N PHE A 134 6.30 -4.85 3.87
CA PHE A 134 6.66 -4.11 2.66
C PHE A 134 5.45 -3.50 1.96
N TRP A 135 4.30 -4.17 1.97
CA TRP A 135 3.05 -3.61 1.47
C TRP A 135 2.71 -2.28 2.17
N MET A 136 2.75 -2.24 3.50
CA MET A 136 2.46 -1.02 4.27
C MET A 136 3.51 0.06 4.04
N LEU A 137 4.79 -0.30 3.90
CA LEU A 137 5.86 0.64 3.55
C LEU A 137 5.67 1.24 2.14
N THR A 138 5.31 0.42 1.15
CA THR A 138 4.99 0.88 -0.21
C THR A 138 3.80 1.84 -0.19
N MET A 139 2.73 1.50 0.53
CA MET A 139 1.59 2.41 0.69
C MET A 139 2.01 3.73 1.35
N GLY A 140 2.77 3.69 2.45
CA GLY A 140 3.25 4.89 3.12
C GLY A 140 4.14 5.76 2.22
N ALA A 141 5.11 5.16 1.53
CA ALA A 141 5.96 5.85 0.56
C ALA A 141 5.14 6.46 -0.58
N TYR A 142 4.12 5.75 -1.05
CA TYR A 142 3.22 6.23 -2.09
C TYR A 142 2.43 7.47 -1.62
N VAL A 143 1.90 7.46 -0.39
CA VAL A 143 1.24 8.62 0.20
C VAL A 143 2.18 9.83 0.25
N PHE A 144 3.43 9.63 0.68
CA PHE A 144 4.42 10.71 0.70
C PHE A 144 4.77 11.23 -0.70
N TYR A 145 4.77 10.36 -1.71
CA TYR A 145 4.95 10.75 -3.11
C TYR A 145 3.75 11.57 -3.62
N VAL A 146 2.52 11.16 -3.32
CA VAL A 146 1.32 11.89 -3.73
C VAL A 146 1.24 13.27 -3.09
N GLU A 147 1.62 13.41 -1.83
CA GLU A 147 1.63 14.70 -1.13
C GLU A 147 2.67 15.67 -1.67
N LYS A 148 3.84 15.17 -2.11
CA LYS A 148 4.88 15.97 -2.76
C LYS A 148 5.55 15.12 -3.85
N PRO A 149 5.14 15.27 -5.12
CA PRO A 149 5.67 14.49 -6.24
C PRO A 149 7.17 14.75 -6.45
N GLU A 150 8.00 13.85 -5.92
CA GLU A 150 9.46 13.87 -6.03
C GLU A 150 9.94 12.52 -6.57
N THR A 151 10.89 12.52 -7.50
CA THR A 151 11.47 11.28 -8.08
C THR A 151 12.01 10.35 -7.00
N ARG A 152 12.68 10.89 -5.97
CA ARG A 152 13.21 10.11 -4.85
C ARG A 152 12.13 9.32 -4.12
N ARG A 153 10.94 9.91 -3.89
CA ARG A 153 9.83 9.25 -3.18
C ARG A 153 9.16 8.20 -4.05
N TYR A 154 9.10 8.44 -5.34
CA TYR A 154 8.63 7.46 -6.31
C TYR A 154 9.56 6.24 -6.36
N VAL A 155 10.88 6.47 -6.47
CA VAL A 155 11.89 5.40 -6.41
C VAL A 155 11.80 4.63 -5.09
N LEU A 156 11.61 5.30 -3.96
CA LEU A 156 11.41 4.64 -2.67
C LEU A 156 10.15 3.75 -2.65
N THR A 157 9.07 4.18 -3.30
CA THR A 157 7.84 3.39 -3.44
C THR A 157 8.10 2.12 -4.25
N LEU A 158 8.78 2.25 -5.40
CA LEU A 158 9.17 1.11 -6.23
C LEU A 158 10.14 0.17 -5.51
N PHE A 159 11.07 0.72 -4.73
CA PHE A 159 12.02 -0.06 -3.95
C PHE A 159 11.31 -0.96 -2.92
N PHE A 160 10.42 -0.40 -2.10
CA PHE A 160 9.66 -1.22 -1.14
C PHE A 160 8.74 -2.21 -1.84
N PHE A 161 8.16 -1.83 -3.00
CA PHE A 161 7.34 -2.75 -3.79
C PHE A 161 8.15 -3.96 -4.27
N ALA A 162 9.35 -3.73 -4.82
CA ALA A 162 10.24 -4.79 -5.26
C ALA A 162 10.65 -5.72 -4.11
N LEU A 163 11.00 -5.16 -2.94
CA LEU A 163 11.30 -5.95 -1.75
C LEU A 163 10.10 -6.80 -1.30
N GLY A 164 8.89 -6.27 -1.41
CA GLY A 164 7.69 -7.01 -1.04
C GLY A 164 7.35 -8.13 -2.04
N LEU A 165 7.56 -7.93 -3.35
CA LEU A 165 7.48 -9.01 -4.35
C LEU A 165 8.50 -10.12 -4.06
N MET A 166 9.70 -9.74 -3.64
CA MET A 166 10.76 -10.65 -3.19
C MET A 166 10.45 -11.35 -1.86
N ALA A 167 9.46 -10.89 -1.09
CA ALA A 167 8.98 -11.57 0.12
C ALA A 167 7.80 -12.51 -0.18
N LYS A 168 6.86 -12.08 -1.03
CA LYS A 168 5.76 -12.91 -1.53
C LYS A 168 5.25 -12.36 -2.89
N PRO A 169 5.22 -13.18 -3.96
CA PRO A 169 4.75 -12.74 -5.28
C PRO A 169 3.32 -12.17 -5.33
N MET A 170 2.50 -12.50 -4.32
CA MET A 170 1.13 -11.98 -4.15
C MET A 170 1.03 -10.44 -4.21
N LEU A 171 2.13 -9.73 -3.90
CA LEU A 171 2.19 -8.26 -3.96
C LEU A 171 1.95 -7.68 -5.35
N VAL A 172 1.96 -8.48 -6.41
CA VAL A 172 1.52 -8.08 -7.76
C VAL A 172 0.12 -7.41 -7.77
N THR A 173 -0.69 -7.65 -6.74
CA THR A 173 -2.01 -7.03 -6.58
C THR A 173 -1.98 -5.61 -5.98
N LEU A 174 -0.88 -5.19 -5.35
CA LEU A 174 -0.77 -3.89 -4.68
C LEU A 174 -1.02 -2.69 -5.62
N PRO A 175 -0.61 -2.68 -6.90
CA PRO A 175 -0.89 -1.56 -7.80
C PRO A 175 -2.39 -1.26 -7.95
N PHE A 176 -3.25 -2.28 -7.89
CA PHE A 176 -4.70 -2.09 -7.90
C PHE A 176 -5.19 -1.40 -6.62
N VAL A 177 -4.59 -1.73 -5.48
CA VAL A 177 -4.87 -1.03 -4.23
C VAL A 177 -4.37 0.41 -4.28
N LEU A 178 -3.20 0.69 -4.85
CA LEU A 178 -2.75 2.07 -5.03
C LEU A 178 -3.70 2.89 -5.92
N LEU A 179 -4.27 2.29 -6.97
CA LEU A 179 -5.31 2.92 -7.79
C LEU A 179 -6.59 3.17 -6.99
N LEU A 180 -6.97 2.24 -6.11
CA LEU A 180 -8.11 2.45 -5.20
C LEU A 180 -7.84 3.60 -4.23
N LEU A 181 -6.61 3.70 -3.70
CA LEU A 181 -6.20 4.81 -2.83
C LEU A 181 -6.26 6.17 -3.56
N ASP A 182 -5.89 6.20 -4.84
CA ASP A 182 -5.99 7.39 -5.71
C ASP A 182 -7.46 7.87 -5.85
N TYR A 183 -8.42 6.95 -5.84
CA TYR A 183 -9.85 7.27 -5.77
C TYR A 183 -10.26 7.75 -4.38
N TRP A 184 -10.01 6.93 -3.36
CA TRP A 184 -10.28 7.22 -1.95
C TRP A 184 -9.24 6.51 -1.09
N PRO A 185 -8.58 7.17 -0.12
CA PRO A 185 -8.86 8.50 0.43
C PRO A 185 -8.09 9.67 -0.21
N LEU A 186 -7.20 9.44 -1.20
CA LEU A 186 -6.31 10.49 -1.73
C LEU A 186 -7.01 11.46 -2.70
N LYS A 187 -8.19 11.12 -3.21
CA LYS A 187 -9.06 11.99 -4.04
C LYS A 187 -8.39 12.59 -5.28
N ARG A 188 -7.38 11.92 -5.86
CA ARG A 188 -6.67 12.42 -7.06
C ARG A 188 -7.57 12.45 -8.29
N LEU A 189 -8.60 11.61 -8.34
CA LEU A 189 -9.58 11.55 -9.43
C LEU A 189 -10.62 12.68 -9.40
N GLN A 190 -10.72 13.47 -8.32
CA GLN A 190 -11.75 14.50 -8.15
C GLN A 190 -11.31 15.90 -8.61
N TYR A 191 -10.09 16.07 -9.10
CA TYR A 191 -9.51 17.37 -9.51
C TYR A 191 -10.11 17.98 -10.81
N GLY A 192 -11.28 17.51 -11.26
CA GLY A 192 -11.91 17.91 -12.52
C GLY A 192 -13.22 18.71 -12.42
N THR A 193 -13.68 19.08 -11.23
CA THR A 193 -14.86 19.95 -11.06
C THR A 193 -14.44 21.34 -10.60
N THR A 194 -13.81 22.11 -11.48
CA THR A 194 -14.00 23.56 -11.44
C THR A 194 -15.46 23.81 -11.85
N ASP A 195 -16.26 24.33 -10.92
CA ASP A 195 -17.64 24.71 -11.17
C ASP A 195 -17.68 25.74 -12.33
N PRO A 196 -18.40 25.51 -13.43
CA PRO A 196 -18.52 26.46 -14.54
C PRO A 196 -19.19 27.78 -14.15
N LYS A 197 -19.68 27.92 -12.92
CA LYS A 197 -20.47 29.09 -12.48
C LYS A 197 -19.67 30.30 -12.03
N ASN A 198 -18.34 30.28 -11.97
CA ASN A 198 -17.60 31.53 -11.78
C ASN A 198 -16.18 31.52 -12.38
N PRO A 199 -16.01 31.91 -13.66
CA PRO A 199 -14.69 32.01 -14.28
C PRO A 199 -13.95 33.34 -14.05
N ALA A 200 -14.45 34.24 -13.21
CA ALA A 200 -13.96 35.63 -13.19
C ALA A 200 -13.59 36.10 -11.79
N GLU A 201 -12.49 35.59 -11.24
CA GLU A 201 -11.77 36.28 -10.16
C GLU A 201 -10.28 35.90 -10.17
N ASP A 202 -9.62 36.02 -11.32
CA ASP A 202 -8.19 36.34 -11.34
C ASP A 202 -7.83 37.07 -12.64
N ILE A 203 -6.95 38.07 -12.53
CA ILE A 203 -6.46 39.03 -13.55
C ILE A 203 -7.24 40.38 -13.65
N SER A 204 -6.69 41.37 -12.93
CA SER A 204 -6.93 42.84 -12.93
C SER A 204 -6.87 43.51 -14.33
N PRO A 205 -7.56 44.64 -14.62
CA PRO A 205 -6.96 45.98 -14.35
C PRO A 205 -7.94 47.11 -13.99
N SER A 206 -7.46 48.00 -13.11
CA SER A 206 -7.96 49.36 -12.94
C SER A 206 -7.79 50.19 -14.21
N ALA A 207 -8.89 50.62 -14.85
CA ALA A 207 -8.91 51.79 -15.72
C ALA A 207 -10.36 52.25 -15.98
N SER A 208 -10.50 53.56 -16.09
CA SER A 208 -11.70 54.39 -16.13
C SER A 208 -12.39 54.41 -17.51
N LEU A 209 -13.71 54.69 -17.52
CA LEU A 209 -14.40 55.77 -18.27
C LEU A 209 -15.85 55.42 -18.68
N LYS A 210 -16.78 56.24 -18.16
CA LYS A 210 -18.01 56.80 -18.78
C LYS A 210 -18.63 56.07 -19.99
N GLN A 211 -19.90 55.67 -19.87
CA GLN A 211 -20.98 56.27 -20.69
C GLN A 211 -22.43 55.95 -20.26
N LYS A 212 -23.20 57.03 -20.25
CA LYS A 212 -24.65 57.24 -20.24
C LYS A 212 -25.51 56.28 -21.09
N ARG A 213 -26.73 56.01 -20.57
CA ARG A 213 -28.10 56.21 -21.14
C ARG A 213 -29.01 54.97 -21.36
N LYS A 214 -30.17 55.09 -20.70
CA LYS A 214 -31.57 54.84 -21.14
C LYS A 214 -32.08 53.40 -21.34
N SER A 215 -32.93 53.00 -20.39
CA SER A 215 -34.34 52.59 -20.56
C SER A 215 -34.78 52.05 -21.93
N LYS A 216 -35.18 50.77 -21.98
CA LYS A 216 -36.37 50.28 -22.69
C LYS A 216 -36.77 48.88 -22.19
N LYS A 217 -38.10 48.69 -22.05
CA LYS A 217 -38.84 47.51 -21.52
C LYS A 217 -38.66 46.24 -22.37
N PRO A 218 -38.92 45.03 -21.81
CA PRO A 218 -38.64 43.77 -22.49
C PRO A 218 -39.75 43.41 -23.49
N HIS A 219 -39.36 42.96 -24.68
CA HIS A 219 -40.22 42.23 -25.60
C HIS A 219 -40.02 40.73 -25.35
N ILE A 220 -41.07 40.06 -24.92
CA ILE A 220 -41.11 38.60 -24.74
C ILE A 220 -41.29 37.99 -26.14
N VAL A 221 -40.23 37.38 -26.66
CA VAL A 221 -40.29 36.46 -27.79
C VAL A 221 -40.15 35.05 -27.23
N ARG A 222 -41.20 34.23 -27.41
CA ARG A 222 -41.18 32.79 -27.09
C ARG A 222 -40.25 32.08 -28.08
N GLU A 223 -39.01 31.87 -27.67
CA GLU A 223 -38.11 30.94 -28.35
C GLU A 223 -38.52 29.51 -27.97
N LYS A 224 -38.76 28.67 -28.98
CA LYS A 224 -39.07 27.25 -28.80
C LYS A 224 -37.88 26.59 -28.11
N ALA A 225 -38.10 26.07 -26.91
CA ALA A 225 -37.15 25.20 -26.23
C ALA A 225 -37.00 23.90 -27.04
N GLU A 226 -35.99 23.84 -27.90
CA GLU A 226 -35.45 22.56 -28.34
C GLU A 226 -34.80 21.91 -27.13
N ALA A 227 -35.41 20.81 -26.66
CA ALA A 227 -34.88 19.98 -25.60
C ALA A 227 -33.53 19.41 -26.05
N LYS A 228 -32.44 20.05 -25.62
CA LYS A 228 -31.08 19.52 -25.75
C LYS A 228 -31.06 18.19 -25.00
N LYS A 229 -31.01 17.08 -25.75
CA LYS A 229 -30.83 15.73 -25.20
C LYS A 229 -29.68 15.78 -24.18
N PRO A 230 -29.81 15.16 -22.99
CA PRO A 230 -28.71 15.09 -22.05
C PRO A 230 -27.60 14.29 -22.73
N THR A 231 -26.55 14.98 -23.17
CA THR A 231 -25.31 14.36 -23.62
C THR A 231 -24.78 13.61 -22.41
N ALA A 232 -24.81 12.28 -22.47
CA ALA A 232 -24.18 11.42 -21.50
C ALA A 232 -22.76 11.94 -21.23
N SER A 233 -22.44 12.11 -19.94
CA SER A 233 -21.16 12.61 -19.44
C SER A 233 -19.99 11.94 -20.18
N PRO A 234 -19.05 12.70 -20.77
CA PRO A 234 -17.85 12.10 -21.33
C PRO A 234 -17.00 11.64 -20.15
N TYR A 235 -16.92 10.32 -19.96
CA TYR A 235 -16.03 9.69 -18.99
C TYR A 235 -14.67 10.40 -18.94
N GLN A 236 -14.24 10.77 -17.73
CA GLN A 236 -13.02 11.52 -17.41
C GLN A 236 -11.73 10.72 -17.68
N TRP A 237 -11.58 10.14 -18.87
CA TRP A 237 -10.40 9.37 -19.30
C TRP A 237 -9.10 10.20 -19.21
N SER A 238 -9.19 11.52 -19.37
CA SER A 238 -8.07 12.44 -19.17
C SER A 238 -7.52 12.47 -17.75
N LEU A 239 -8.33 12.18 -16.73
CA LEU A 239 -7.91 12.12 -15.32
C LEU A 239 -7.33 10.75 -14.94
N ILE A 240 -7.81 9.67 -15.57
CA ILE A 240 -7.40 8.29 -15.24
C ILE A 240 -6.09 7.92 -15.96
N ARG A 241 -5.91 8.36 -17.21
CA ARG A 241 -4.77 7.98 -18.05
C ARG A 241 -3.40 8.28 -17.40
N PRO A 242 -3.15 9.47 -16.81
CA PRO A 242 -1.87 9.75 -16.16
C PRO A 242 -1.60 8.82 -14.96
N LEU A 243 -2.63 8.50 -14.17
CA LEU A 243 -2.50 7.61 -13.00
C LEU A 243 -2.15 6.19 -13.42
N LEU A 244 -2.73 5.69 -14.53
CA LEU A 244 -2.37 4.38 -15.08
C LEU A 244 -0.92 4.37 -15.59
N TRP A 245 -0.47 5.44 -16.26
CA TRP A 245 0.93 5.57 -16.69
C TRP A 245 1.90 5.61 -15.51
N GLU A 246 1.56 6.29 -14.42
CA GLU A 246 2.35 6.26 -13.17
C GLU A 246 2.43 4.86 -12.55
N LYS A 247 1.43 3.99 -12.78
CA LYS A 247 1.44 2.61 -12.24
C LYS A 247 2.06 1.59 -13.17
N LEU A 248 2.32 1.94 -14.43
CA LEU A 248 2.87 1.03 -15.43
C LEU A 248 4.15 0.32 -14.95
N PRO A 249 5.12 0.99 -14.29
CA PRO A 249 6.32 0.31 -13.81
C PRO A 249 6.05 -0.78 -12.77
N PHE A 250 4.98 -0.66 -11.98
CA PHE A 250 4.61 -1.70 -11.00
C PHE A 250 4.06 -2.95 -11.67
N PHE A 251 3.46 -2.82 -12.86
CA PHE A 251 2.97 -3.96 -13.64
C PHE A 251 4.08 -4.65 -14.43
N ILE A 252 5.09 -3.90 -14.87
CA ILE A 252 6.25 -4.44 -15.62
C ILE A 252 7.18 -5.25 -14.70
N LEU A 253 7.30 -4.88 -13.42
CA LEU A 253 8.13 -5.59 -12.44
C LEU A 253 7.63 -7.01 -12.07
N ARG A 254 6.60 -7.53 -12.76
CA ARG A 254 6.04 -8.87 -12.56
C ARG A 254 6.73 -9.94 -13.41
N ASP A 255 7.32 -9.55 -14.54
CA ASP A 255 7.90 -10.45 -15.56
C ASP A 255 9.42 -10.61 -15.37
#